data_AF-A0A519G990-F1
#
_entry.id   AF-A0A519G990-F1
#
_cell.length_a   1.000
_cell.length_b   1.000
_cell.length_c   1.000
_cell.angle_alpha   90.00
_cell.angle_beta   90.00
_cell.angle_gamma   90.00
#
_symmetry.space_group_name_H-M   'P 1'
#
loop_
_entity.id
_entity.type
_entity.pdbx_description
1 polymer ?
#
loop_
_entity_poly.entity_id
_entity_poly.type
_entity_poly.pdbx_seq_one_letter_code
_entity_poly.pdbx_strand_id
1 'polypeptide(L)'
;MPRTYLTGANVAEFAQTVRAKAGENTADLRNLAERLDQAHGALGLEAAGNDRLAAVRDIVGFLDRLTDTGGNVAVIDALANPSLPVALQTAGNLRSEARRDETALRGFKWKLLDTVIAGAEQSGVRGDGARAIVKNLREVIVTPGRSLSDEMGRAESRVVDWVVGQTPQPPSPDKRTKGRETVVVDPDKVTLHETELRDESELDALTAELRKTLQENGSRVRVKWWIE
;
A
#
# COMPACT_ATOMS: atom_id res chain seq x y z
N MET A 1 23.68 17.07 50.33
CA MET A 1 23.78 18.21 49.39
C MET A 1 22.38 18.68 49.05
N PRO A 2 21.99 19.91 49.41
CA PRO A 2 20.62 20.37 49.20
C PRO A 2 20.40 20.68 47.71
N ARG A 3 19.50 19.92 47.08
CA ARG A 3 18.55 20.26 45.99
C ARG A 3 18.78 21.57 45.19
N THR A 4 20.00 21.88 44.73
CA THR A 4 20.30 23.08 43.92
C THR A 4 19.49 23.13 42.61
N TYR A 5 18.97 21.98 42.16
CA TYR A 5 18.19 21.85 40.93
C TYR A 5 16.67 21.96 41.12
N LEU A 6 16.13 21.96 42.34
CA LEU A 6 14.68 21.99 42.61
C LEU A 6 14.23 23.35 43.17
N THR A 7 14.54 24.43 42.47
CA THR A 7 13.99 25.76 42.78
C THR A 7 12.66 25.97 42.05
N GLY A 8 11.81 26.85 42.56
CA GLY A 8 10.57 27.23 41.87
C GLY A 8 10.83 27.83 40.47
N ALA A 9 11.96 28.52 40.31
CA ALA A 9 12.40 29.05 39.02
C ALA A 9 12.74 27.94 38.02
N ASN A 10 13.52 26.92 38.44
CA ASN A 10 13.86 25.78 37.58
C ASN A 10 12.61 24.97 37.18
N VAL A 11 11.63 24.84 38.10
CA VAL A 11 10.34 24.18 37.82
C VAL A 11 9.53 24.96 36.78
N ALA A 12 9.51 26.29 36.88
CA ALA A 12 8.83 27.13 35.92
C ALA A 12 9.50 27.08 34.53
N GLU A 13 10.82 27.16 34.49
CA GLU A 13 11.61 27.05 33.26
C GLU A 13 11.39 25.69 32.58
N PHE A 14 11.50 24.59 33.34
CA PHE A 14 11.23 23.25 32.83
C PHE A 14 9.83 23.14 32.23
N ALA A 15 8.80 23.58 32.96
CA ALA A 15 7.43 23.52 32.47
C ALA A 15 7.22 24.38 31.21
N GLN A 16 7.89 25.54 31.11
CA GLN A 16 7.86 26.37 29.91
C GLN A 16 8.54 25.68 28.73
N THR A 17 9.71 25.06 28.93
CA THR A 17 10.39 24.27 27.89
C THR A 17 9.53 23.11 27.41
N VAL A 18 8.88 22.38 28.33
CA VAL A 18 7.97 21.27 27.98
C VAL A 18 6.80 21.78 27.14
N ARG A 19 6.15 22.88 27.52
CA ARG A 19 5.05 23.48 26.73
C ARG A 19 5.51 23.89 25.33
N ALA A 20 6.63 24.60 25.24
CA ALA A 20 7.19 25.01 23.95
C ALA A 20 7.49 23.78 23.08
N LYS A 21 8.14 22.77 23.66
CA LYS A 21 8.42 21.49 22.99
C LYS A 21 7.18 20.68 22.69
N ALA A 22 6.08 20.82 23.42
CA ALA A 22 4.84 20.13 23.11
C ALA A 22 4.11 20.76 21.92
N GLY A 23 4.23 22.08 21.72
CA GLY A 23 3.65 22.78 20.57
C GLY A 23 4.42 22.62 19.25
N GLU A 24 5.72 22.34 19.31
CA GLU A 24 6.55 22.15 18.11
C GLU A 24 6.07 20.99 17.22
N ASN A 25 5.89 21.25 15.93
CA ASN A 25 5.53 20.26 14.89
C ASN A 25 4.22 19.48 15.15
N THR A 26 3.37 19.91 16.09
CA THR A 26 2.06 19.26 16.34
C THR A 26 1.12 19.39 15.14
N ALA A 27 1.29 20.43 14.33
CA ALA A 27 0.58 20.58 13.06
C ALA A 27 0.86 19.41 12.08
N ASP A 28 2.11 18.93 12.01
CA ASP A 28 2.46 17.81 11.13
C ASP A 28 1.78 16.51 11.59
N LEU A 29 1.68 16.28 12.90
CA LEU A 29 0.94 15.15 13.47
C LEU A 29 -0.56 15.22 13.19
N ARG A 30 -1.17 16.42 13.27
CA ARG A 30 -2.58 16.61 12.91
C ARG A 30 -2.83 16.32 11.44
N ASN A 31 -1.98 16.83 10.56
CA ASN A 31 -2.06 16.54 9.13
C ASN A 31 -1.89 15.04 8.86
N LEU A 32 -0.98 14.35 9.56
CA LEU A 32 -0.84 12.90 9.47
C LEU A 32 -2.12 12.18 9.91
N ALA A 33 -2.75 12.57 11.02
CA ALA A 33 -4.01 11.99 11.48
C ALA A 33 -5.11 12.14 10.42
N GLU A 34 -5.26 13.31 9.81
CA GLU A 34 -6.23 13.53 8.73
C GLU A 34 -5.98 12.63 7.52
N ARG A 35 -4.72 12.44 7.12
CA ARG A 35 -4.36 11.54 6.01
C ARG A 35 -4.59 10.07 6.34
N LEU A 36 -4.29 9.65 7.56
CA LEU A 36 -4.56 8.29 8.01
C LEU A 36 -6.06 8.01 8.08
N ASP A 37 -6.87 8.98 8.48
CA ASP A 37 -8.34 8.89 8.46
C ASP A 37 -8.89 8.71 7.03
N GLN A 38 -8.38 9.49 6.08
CA GLN A 38 -8.70 9.34 4.66
C GLN A 38 -8.29 7.94 4.13
N ALA A 39 -7.12 7.44 4.52
CA ALA A 39 -6.65 6.11 4.15
C ALA A 39 -7.52 4.99 4.75
N HIS A 40 -8.00 5.15 5.99
CA HIS A 40 -8.95 4.24 6.62
C HIS A 40 -10.26 4.19 5.81
N GLY A 41 -10.80 5.36 5.46
CA GLY A 41 -12.00 5.46 4.62
C GLY A 41 -11.83 4.77 3.26
N ALA A 42 -10.71 5.00 2.57
CA ALA A 42 -10.42 4.38 1.28
C ALA A 42 -10.28 2.85 1.35
N LEU A 43 -9.86 2.31 2.49
CA LEU A 43 -9.65 0.88 2.69
C LEU A 43 -10.83 0.16 3.37
N GLY A 44 -11.86 0.90 3.76
CA GLY A 44 -12.98 0.38 4.56
C GLY A 44 -12.53 -0.15 5.91
N LEU A 45 -11.61 0.56 6.57
CA LEU A 45 -11.08 0.19 7.89
C LEU A 45 -11.77 1.01 8.98
N GLU A 46 -12.11 0.35 10.08
CA GLU A 46 -12.48 1.00 11.33
C GLU A 46 -11.23 1.20 12.20
N ALA A 47 -11.06 2.40 12.76
CA ALA A 47 -9.94 2.69 13.65
C ALA A 47 -10.08 1.87 14.95
N ALA A 48 -9.05 1.10 15.29
CA ALA A 48 -9.00 0.33 16.53
C ALA A 48 -8.15 1.08 17.57
N GLY A 49 -8.39 0.84 18.87
CA GLY A 49 -7.71 1.57 19.95
C GLY A 49 -6.17 1.43 19.99
N ASN A 50 -5.60 0.47 19.26
CA ASN A 50 -4.15 0.27 19.13
C ASN A 50 -3.63 0.51 17.70
N ASP A 51 -4.45 1.06 16.80
CA ASP A 51 -4.03 1.40 15.44
C ASP A 51 -3.17 2.69 15.43
N ARG A 52 -2.37 2.84 14.37
CA ARG A 52 -1.57 4.04 14.09
C ARG A 52 -2.39 5.35 14.16
N LEU A 53 -3.58 5.43 13.57
CA LEU A 53 -4.45 6.61 13.61
C LEU A 53 -4.88 6.94 15.04
N ALA A 54 -5.36 5.95 15.80
CA ALA A 54 -5.66 6.12 17.22
C ALA A 54 -4.43 6.60 18.00
N ALA A 55 -3.27 5.99 17.77
CA ALA A 55 -2.01 6.40 18.41
C ALA A 55 -1.61 7.84 18.07
N VAL A 56 -1.70 8.27 16.80
CA VAL A 56 -1.39 9.64 16.40
C VAL A 56 -2.37 10.63 17.05
N ARG A 57 -3.67 10.31 17.10
CA ARG A 57 -4.69 11.14 17.78
C ARG A 57 -4.40 11.28 19.28
N ASP A 58 -4.04 10.20 19.96
CA ASP A 58 -3.70 10.22 21.38
C ASP A 58 -2.41 11.00 21.66
N ILE A 59 -1.42 10.92 20.77
CA ILE A 59 -0.21 11.74 20.87
C ILE A 59 -0.56 13.23 20.72
N VAL A 60 -1.39 13.61 19.74
CA VAL A 60 -1.86 14.99 19.59
C VAL A 60 -2.58 15.46 20.86
N GLY A 61 -3.52 14.66 21.38
CA GLY A 61 -4.26 14.98 22.60
C GLY A 61 -3.35 15.11 23.84
N PHE A 62 -2.30 14.31 23.93
CA PHE A 62 -1.29 14.42 24.98
C PHE A 62 -0.47 15.72 24.86
N LEU A 63 -0.02 16.07 23.66
CA LEU A 63 0.74 17.30 23.40
C LEU A 63 -0.10 18.57 23.64
N ASP A 64 -1.37 18.54 23.25
CA ASP A 64 -2.30 19.64 23.49
C ASP A 64 -2.53 19.82 25.00
N ARG A 65 -2.75 18.72 25.74
CA ARG A 65 -2.84 18.77 27.20
C ARG A 65 -1.60 19.38 27.85
N LEU A 66 -0.40 19.01 27.41
CA LEU A 66 0.84 19.59 27.94
C LEU A 66 0.91 21.09 27.67
N THR A 67 0.51 21.53 26.47
CA THR A 67 0.53 22.93 26.06
C THR A 67 -0.47 23.79 26.85
N ASP A 68 -1.68 23.28 27.05
CA ASP A 68 -2.80 24.00 27.66
C ASP A 68 -2.78 23.97 29.21
N THR A 69 -1.96 23.10 29.81
CA THR A 69 -1.87 23.00 31.28
C THR A 69 -1.13 24.20 31.87
N GLY A 70 -1.86 25.09 32.55
CA GLY A 70 -1.31 26.29 33.18
C GLY A 70 -0.42 26.05 34.42
N GLY A 71 -0.64 24.95 35.16
CA GLY A 71 0.12 24.66 36.39
C GLY A 71 1.47 23.99 36.11
N ASN A 72 2.58 24.54 36.61
CA ASN A 72 3.92 23.98 36.38
C ASN A 72 4.09 22.56 36.95
N VAL A 73 3.58 22.32 38.16
CA VAL A 73 3.59 20.97 38.77
C VAL A 73 2.69 20.01 37.98
N ALA A 74 1.51 20.47 37.54
CA ALA A 74 0.60 19.66 36.73
C ALA A 74 1.20 19.25 35.38
N VAL A 75 2.02 20.11 34.75
CA VAL A 75 2.80 19.73 33.54
C VAL A 75 3.81 18.64 33.85
N ILE A 76 4.52 18.74 34.97
CA ILE A 76 5.49 17.72 35.41
C ILE A 76 4.78 16.40 35.69
N ASP A 77 3.65 16.42 36.39
CA ASP A 77 2.86 15.23 36.70
C ASP A 77 2.34 14.55 35.44
N ALA A 78 1.83 15.34 34.47
CA ALA A 78 1.38 14.84 33.18
C ALA A 78 2.52 14.20 32.36
N LEU A 79 3.73 14.77 32.43
CA LEU A 79 4.90 14.25 31.73
C LEU A 79 5.51 13.01 32.41
N ALA A 80 5.41 12.91 33.74
CA ALA A 80 6.00 11.81 34.50
C ALA A 80 5.31 10.46 34.22
N ASN A 81 4.01 10.48 33.92
CA ASN A 81 3.21 9.28 33.65
C ASN A 81 2.39 9.45 32.37
N PRO A 82 3.04 9.47 31.19
CA PRO A 82 2.35 9.64 29.93
C PRO A 82 1.51 8.38 29.64
N SER A 83 0.20 8.57 29.50
CA SER A 83 -0.71 7.50 29.09
C SER A 83 -0.85 7.54 27.56
N LEU A 84 -0.02 6.77 26.86
CA LEU A 84 -0.08 6.60 25.41
C LEU A 84 -0.42 5.15 25.05
N PRO A 85 -1.15 4.90 23.95
CA PRO A 85 -1.53 3.55 23.51
C PRO A 85 -0.37 2.75 22.90
N VAL A 86 0.79 3.41 22.71
CA VAL A 86 2.01 2.83 22.15
C VAL A 86 3.21 3.16 23.02
N ALA A 87 4.30 2.39 22.88
CA ALA A 87 5.55 2.66 23.57
C ALA A 87 6.08 4.08 23.24
N LEU A 88 6.75 4.72 24.21
CA LEU A 88 7.28 6.08 24.07
C LEU A 88 8.19 6.27 22.85
N GLN A 89 9.02 5.27 22.55
CA GLN A 89 9.88 5.33 21.37
C GLN A 89 9.09 5.29 20.06
N THR A 90 8.02 4.50 20.00
CA THR A 90 7.10 4.49 18.85
C THR A 90 6.38 5.81 18.71
N ALA A 91 5.92 6.42 19.81
CA ALA A 91 5.30 7.74 19.78
C ALA A 91 6.28 8.83 19.32
N GLY A 92 7.53 8.77 19.79
CA GLY A 92 8.62 9.64 19.33
C GLY A 92 8.86 9.53 17.83
N ASN A 93 8.93 8.31 17.30
CA ASN A 93 9.12 8.06 15.87
C ASN A 93 7.93 8.58 15.04
N LEU A 94 6.69 8.30 15.46
CA LEU A 94 5.48 8.81 14.79
C LEU A 94 5.49 10.34 14.71
N ARG A 95 5.94 11.00 15.79
CA ARG A 95 6.09 12.45 15.82
C ARG A 95 7.20 12.95 14.90
N SER A 96 8.37 12.34 14.91
CA SER A 96 9.51 12.78 14.09
C SER A 96 9.29 12.54 12.59
N GLU A 97 8.57 11.48 12.24
CA GLU A 97 8.32 11.09 10.84
C GLU A 97 7.02 11.67 10.28
N ALA A 98 6.21 12.36 11.11
CA ALA A 98 4.85 12.77 10.77
C ALA A 98 4.73 13.44 9.39
N ARG A 99 5.59 14.42 9.10
CA ARG A 99 5.60 15.13 7.81
C ARG A 99 5.95 14.23 6.63
N ARG A 100 6.90 13.31 6.81
CA ARG A 100 7.35 12.38 5.77
C ARG A 100 6.25 11.37 5.46
N ASP A 101 5.63 10.82 6.51
CA ASP A 101 4.53 9.86 6.42
C ASP A 101 3.28 10.49 5.80
N GLU A 102 2.95 11.72 6.20
CA GLU A 102 1.86 12.51 5.61
C GLU A 102 2.08 12.73 4.11
N THR A 103 3.31 13.09 3.71
CA THR A 103 3.66 13.30 2.29
C THR A 103 3.51 12.01 1.49
N ALA A 104 3.92 10.86 2.06
CA ALA A 104 3.80 9.56 1.41
C ALA A 104 2.34 9.14 1.22
N LEU A 105 1.50 9.30 2.26
CA LEU A 105 0.05 9.03 2.16
C LEU A 105 -0.62 9.92 1.11
N ARG A 106 -0.23 11.20 1.05
CA ARG A 106 -0.77 12.15 0.07
C ARG A 106 -0.34 11.82 -1.37
N GLY A 107 0.90 11.37 -1.56
CA GLY A 107 1.47 11.05 -2.87
C GLY A 107 0.96 9.73 -3.46
N PHE A 108 0.47 8.84 -2.61
CA PHE A 108 0.00 7.50 -3.00
C PHE A 108 -1.15 7.56 -4.03
N LYS A 109 -1.14 6.64 -5.00
CA LYS A 109 -2.13 6.59 -6.08
C LYS A 109 -3.43 5.91 -5.65
N TRP A 110 -4.17 6.52 -4.73
CA TRP A 110 -5.44 5.99 -4.21
C TRP A 110 -6.45 5.61 -5.31
N LYS A 111 -6.52 6.35 -6.41
CA LYS A 111 -7.40 6.01 -7.54
C LYS A 111 -7.05 4.68 -8.23
N LEU A 112 -5.77 4.29 -8.24
CA LEU A 112 -5.36 2.99 -8.80
C LEU A 112 -5.70 1.84 -7.85
N LEU A 113 -5.78 2.12 -6.55
CA LEU A 113 -6.18 1.14 -5.56
C LEU A 113 -7.62 0.67 -5.79
N ASP A 114 -8.52 1.53 -6.25
CA ASP A 114 -9.90 1.15 -6.59
C ASP A 114 -9.93 0.02 -7.63
N THR A 115 -9.07 0.08 -8.64
CA THR A 115 -8.92 -0.97 -9.66
C THR A 115 -8.38 -2.28 -9.06
N VAL A 116 -7.45 -2.19 -8.11
CA VAL A 116 -6.92 -3.36 -7.39
C VAL A 116 -7.99 -3.97 -6.50
N ILE A 117 -8.77 -3.16 -5.78
CA ILE A 117 -9.90 -3.61 -4.94
C ILE A 117 -10.93 -4.33 -5.80
N ALA A 118 -11.35 -3.76 -6.94
CA ALA A 118 -12.24 -4.44 -7.87
C ALA A 118 -11.64 -5.75 -8.42
N GLY A 119 -10.32 -5.78 -8.64
CA GLY A 119 -9.59 -6.98 -9.04
C GLY A 119 -9.54 -8.08 -7.98
N ALA A 120 -9.67 -7.74 -6.70
CA ALA A 120 -9.64 -8.70 -5.60
C ALA A 120 -10.84 -9.66 -5.61
N GLU A 121 -11.95 -9.25 -6.22
CA GLU A 121 -13.16 -10.06 -6.43
C GLU A 121 -12.98 -11.14 -7.51
N GLN A 122 -11.93 -11.03 -8.33
CA GLN A 122 -11.65 -12.01 -9.37
C GLN A 122 -11.09 -13.31 -8.77
N SER A 123 -11.37 -14.42 -9.45
CA SER A 123 -10.81 -15.73 -9.12
C SER A 123 -9.42 -15.93 -9.76
N GLY A 124 -8.62 -16.79 -9.14
CA GLY A 124 -7.29 -17.18 -9.64
C GLY A 124 -6.15 -16.23 -9.23
N VAL A 125 -4.96 -16.49 -9.77
CA VAL A 125 -3.68 -15.87 -9.38
C VAL A 125 -3.74 -14.34 -9.36
N ARG A 126 -4.49 -13.74 -10.29
CA ARG A 126 -4.62 -12.28 -10.38
C ARG A 126 -5.39 -11.68 -9.20
N GLY A 127 -6.53 -12.27 -8.86
CA GLY A 127 -7.33 -11.85 -7.71
C GLY A 127 -6.63 -12.16 -6.38
N ASP A 128 -5.89 -13.26 -6.31
CA ASP A 128 -5.03 -13.57 -5.16
C ASP A 128 -3.96 -12.49 -4.95
N GLY A 129 -3.32 -12.03 -6.04
CA GLY A 129 -2.36 -10.93 -6.01
C GLY A 129 -2.98 -9.62 -5.54
N ALA A 130 -4.16 -9.27 -6.04
CA ALA A 130 -4.90 -8.08 -5.60
C ALA A 130 -5.26 -8.15 -4.10
N ARG A 131 -5.79 -9.29 -3.63
CA ARG A 131 -6.09 -9.52 -2.21
C ARG A 131 -4.85 -9.39 -1.33
N ALA A 132 -3.70 -9.90 -1.78
CA ALA A 132 -2.43 -9.77 -1.06
C ALA A 132 -1.98 -8.30 -0.96
N ILE A 133 -2.10 -7.51 -2.03
CA ILE A 133 -1.78 -6.09 -2.03
C ILE A 133 -2.68 -5.33 -1.04
N VAL A 134 -4.01 -5.51 -1.14
CA VAL A 134 -4.97 -4.84 -0.25
C VAL A 134 -4.73 -5.23 1.21
N LYS A 135 -4.54 -6.53 1.49
CA LYS A 135 -4.25 -7.01 2.84
C LYS A 135 -3.00 -6.34 3.42
N ASN A 136 -1.91 -6.31 2.66
CA ASN A 136 -0.67 -5.72 3.13
C ASN A 136 -0.78 -4.20 3.32
N LEU A 137 -1.49 -3.50 2.44
CA LEU A 137 -1.73 -2.06 2.60
C LEU A 137 -2.54 -1.77 3.87
N ARG A 138 -3.59 -2.56 4.14
CA ARG A 138 -4.35 -2.46 5.40
C ARG A 138 -3.45 -2.65 6.61
N GLU A 139 -2.61 -3.69 6.62
CA GLU A 139 -1.67 -3.96 7.70
C GLU A 139 -0.69 -2.80 7.93
N VAL A 140 -0.15 -2.22 6.85
CA VAL A 140 0.79 -1.09 6.91
C VAL A 140 0.14 0.15 7.51
N ILE A 141 -1.11 0.45 7.11
CA ILE A 141 -1.85 1.63 7.60
C ILE A 141 -2.14 1.50 9.10
N VAL A 142 -2.59 0.34 9.57
CA VAL A 142 -2.98 0.17 10.98
C VAL A 142 -1.80 -0.05 11.93
N THR A 143 -0.67 -0.59 11.46
CA THR A 143 0.43 -1.00 12.35
C THR A 143 1.33 0.19 12.71
N PRO A 144 1.38 0.64 13.98
CA PRO A 144 2.33 1.66 14.41
C PRO A 144 3.77 1.12 14.47
N GLY A 145 4.76 2.01 14.38
CA GLY A 145 6.18 1.69 14.61
C GLY A 145 6.96 1.14 13.41
N ARG A 146 6.32 0.94 12.26
CA ARG A 146 7.00 0.70 10.97
C ARG A 146 7.12 2.02 10.20
N SER A 147 8.17 2.17 9.39
CA SER A 147 8.29 3.34 8.50
C SER A 147 7.16 3.29 7.46
N LEU A 148 6.17 4.18 7.59
CA LEU A 148 5.03 4.18 6.68
C LEU A 148 5.45 4.63 5.30
N SER A 149 6.28 5.67 5.21
CA SER A 149 6.73 6.18 3.91
C SER A 149 7.37 5.13 3.01
N ASP A 150 8.21 4.25 3.58
CA ASP A 150 8.91 3.22 2.80
C ASP A 150 7.95 2.11 2.36
N GLU A 151 7.04 1.71 3.25
CA GLU A 151 6.01 0.72 2.95
C GLU A 151 5.00 1.22 1.92
N MET A 152 4.60 2.49 2.01
CA MET A 152 3.72 3.13 1.04
C MET A 152 4.36 3.17 -0.34
N GLY A 153 5.65 3.47 -0.45
CA GLY A 153 6.38 3.41 -1.72
C GLY A 153 6.40 2.00 -2.33
N ARG A 154 6.65 0.97 -1.51
CA ARG A 154 6.60 -0.44 -1.95
C ARG A 154 5.19 -0.90 -2.32
N ALA A 155 4.17 -0.41 -1.61
CA ALA A 155 2.78 -0.69 -1.92
C ALA A 155 2.38 -0.03 -3.24
N GLU A 156 2.82 1.21 -3.48
CA GLU A 156 2.55 1.94 -4.72
C GLU A 156 3.13 1.21 -5.93
N SER A 157 4.39 0.79 -5.88
CA SER A 157 5.00 0.00 -6.97
C SER A 157 4.18 -1.26 -7.27
N ARG A 158 3.76 -2.00 -6.23
CA ARG A 158 2.93 -3.20 -6.42
C ARG A 158 1.56 -2.92 -7.02
N VAL A 159 0.91 -1.83 -6.61
CA VAL A 159 -0.37 -1.38 -7.20
C VAL A 159 -0.17 -1.04 -8.68
N VAL A 160 0.86 -0.27 -9.00
CA VAL A 160 1.18 0.13 -10.39
C VAL A 160 1.49 -1.09 -11.24
N ASP A 161 2.37 -1.99 -10.79
CA ASP A 161 2.76 -3.20 -11.52
C ASP A 161 1.55 -4.10 -11.78
N TRP A 162 0.68 -4.27 -10.77
CA TRP A 162 -0.53 -5.08 -10.92
C TRP A 162 -1.49 -4.45 -11.95
N VAL A 163 -1.67 -3.13 -11.93
CA VAL A 163 -2.54 -2.42 -12.89
C VAL A 163 -1.94 -2.42 -14.30
N VAL A 164 -0.66 -2.14 -14.46
CA VAL A 164 0.02 -2.15 -15.78
C VAL A 164 0.03 -3.55 -16.38
N GLY A 165 0.15 -4.60 -15.55
CA GLY A 165 -0.04 -5.99 -15.99
C GLY A 165 -1.47 -6.31 -16.49
N GLN A 166 -2.40 -5.36 -16.54
CA GLN A 166 -3.68 -5.47 -17.29
C GLN A 166 -3.51 -5.18 -18.78
N THR A 167 -2.54 -4.36 -19.17
CA THR A 167 -2.33 -3.99 -20.56
C THR A 167 -1.61 -5.14 -21.27
N PRO A 168 -2.17 -5.74 -22.34
CA PRO A 168 -1.42 -6.67 -23.16
C PRO A 168 -0.17 -5.95 -23.66
N GLN A 169 1.00 -6.44 -23.28
CA GLN A 169 2.24 -5.95 -23.83
C GLN A 169 2.19 -6.24 -25.34
N PRO A 170 2.29 -5.23 -26.23
CA PRO A 170 2.51 -5.50 -27.64
C PRO A 170 3.74 -6.40 -27.74
N PRO A 171 3.76 -7.42 -28.64
CA PRO A 171 4.95 -8.24 -28.81
C PRO A 171 6.12 -7.29 -29.04
N SER A 172 7.07 -7.29 -28.10
CA SER A 172 8.24 -6.43 -28.21
C SER A 172 8.96 -6.84 -29.49
N PRO A 173 9.32 -5.92 -30.40
CA PRO A 173 10.16 -6.26 -31.53
C PRO A 173 11.48 -6.79 -30.96
N ASP A 174 11.73 -8.09 -31.18
CA ASP A 174 12.90 -8.78 -30.64
C ASP A 174 14.17 -7.97 -30.89
N LYS A 175 14.80 -7.51 -29.80
CA LYS A 175 16.21 -7.13 -29.85
C LYS A 175 16.99 -8.41 -30.12
N ARG A 176 17.36 -8.57 -31.39
CA ARG A 176 18.34 -9.55 -31.89
C ARG A 176 19.51 -9.65 -30.91
N THR A 177 19.49 -10.66 -30.05
CA THR A 177 20.62 -10.99 -29.20
C THR A 177 21.15 -12.32 -29.71
N LYS A 178 22.34 -12.25 -30.32
CA LYS A 178 23.06 -13.39 -30.86
C LYS A 178 23.40 -14.38 -29.74
N GLY A 179 23.02 -15.65 -29.94
CA GLY A 179 23.72 -16.85 -29.50
C GLY A 179 23.55 -17.26 -28.03
N ARG A 180 22.87 -18.40 -27.78
CA ARG A 180 23.47 -19.75 -27.69
C ARG A 180 22.47 -20.75 -27.05
N GLU A 181 22.16 -21.83 -27.79
CA GLU A 181 21.79 -23.22 -27.41
C GLU A 181 21.52 -23.56 -25.93
N THR A 182 20.58 -24.41 -25.50
CA THR A 182 19.69 -25.46 -26.05
C THR A 182 18.56 -25.68 -25.01
N VAL A 183 17.35 -26.17 -25.32
CA VAL A 183 16.94 -27.60 -25.30
C VAL A 183 15.66 -27.76 -26.12
N VAL A 184 15.67 -28.76 -27.00
CA VAL A 184 14.62 -29.19 -27.91
C VAL A 184 13.51 -29.95 -27.17
N VAL A 185 12.25 -29.57 -27.37
CA VAL A 185 11.10 -30.48 -27.32
C VAL A 185 10.28 -30.22 -28.59
N ASP A 186 10.59 -31.01 -29.61
CA ASP A 186 9.87 -31.25 -30.87
C ASP A 186 9.00 -30.10 -31.45
N PRO A 187 9.55 -29.27 -32.38
CA PRO A 187 8.84 -28.15 -33.00
C PRO A 187 8.02 -28.50 -34.25
N ASP A 188 7.98 -29.76 -34.71
CA ASP A 188 7.50 -30.08 -36.06
C ASP A 188 6.00 -30.37 -36.20
N LYS A 189 5.15 -29.98 -35.23
CA LYS A 189 3.68 -30.20 -35.34
C LYS A 189 2.80 -29.03 -34.86
N VAL A 190 3.26 -27.80 -34.91
CA VAL A 190 2.37 -26.64 -34.69
C VAL A 190 2.28 -25.80 -35.95
N THR A 191 1.44 -26.22 -36.89
CA THR A 191 0.96 -25.37 -37.96
C THR A 191 0.00 -24.35 -37.35
N LEU A 192 0.41 -23.09 -37.32
CA LEU A 192 -0.47 -21.97 -37.01
C LEU A 192 -1.32 -21.69 -38.25
N HIS A 193 -2.60 -22.04 -38.20
CA HIS A 193 -3.58 -21.68 -39.22
C HIS A 193 -4.29 -20.40 -38.77
N GLU A 194 -4.09 -19.32 -39.51
CA GLU A 194 -4.90 -18.10 -39.41
C GLU A 194 -5.93 -18.14 -40.54
N THR A 195 -7.20 -18.35 -40.18
CA THR A 195 -8.33 -18.39 -41.11
C THR A 195 -9.26 -17.24 -40.78
N GLU A 196 -9.31 -16.25 -41.68
CA GLU A 196 -10.27 -15.15 -41.62
C GLU A 196 -11.63 -15.68 -42.12
N LEU A 197 -12.66 -15.61 -41.28
CA LEU A 197 -14.03 -15.98 -41.66
C LEU A 197 -14.79 -14.71 -42.08
N ARG A 198 -15.23 -14.66 -43.33
CA ARG A 198 -15.96 -13.52 -43.90
C ARG A 198 -17.46 -13.74 -43.98
N ASP A 199 -17.91 -14.99 -43.94
CA ASP A 199 -19.32 -15.36 -43.93
C ASP A 199 -19.61 -16.62 -43.11
N GLU A 200 -20.90 -16.86 -42.84
CA GLU A 200 -21.36 -18.00 -42.04
C GLU A 200 -21.13 -19.35 -42.75
N SER A 201 -21.08 -19.37 -44.09
CA SER A 201 -20.81 -20.58 -44.87
C SER A 201 -19.37 -21.10 -44.73
N GLU A 202 -18.43 -20.27 -44.31
CA GLU A 202 -17.04 -20.67 -44.05
C GLU A 202 -16.86 -21.38 -42.69
N LEU A 203 -17.85 -21.33 -41.79
CA LEU A 203 -17.80 -22.04 -40.50
C LEU A 203 -17.82 -23.56 -40.66
N ASP A 204 -18.55 -24.07 -41.66
CA ASP A 204 -18.63 -25.50 -41.94
C ASP A 204 -17.26 -26.04 -42.41
N ALA A 205 -16.55 -25.23 -43.21
CA ALA A 205 -15.21 -25.56 -43.68
C ALA A 205 -14.19 -25.59 -42.54
N LEU A 206 -14.21 -24.56 -41.66
CA LEU A 206 -13.33 -24.51 -40.49
C LEU A 206 -13.60 -25.66 -39.51
N THR A 207 -14.88 -26.01 -39.33
CA THR A 207 -15.27 -27.14 -38.46
C THR A 207 -14.77 -28.48 -39.01
N ALA A 208 -14.81 -28.66 -40.34
CA ALA A 208 -14.27 -29.85 -40.99
C ALA A 208 -12.73 -29.94 -40.83
N GLU A 209 -12.03 -28.82 -40.94
CA GLU A 209 -10.58 -28.73 -40.76
C GLU A 209 -10.17 -29.07 -39.31
N LEU A 210 -10.81 -28.45 -38.32
CA LEU A 210 -10.53 -28.73 -36.90
C LEU A 210 -10.77 -30.20 -36.52
N ARG A 211 -11.84 -30.82 -37.07
CA ARG A 211 -12.10 -32.26 -36.87
C ARG A 211 -11.00 -33.12 -37.48
N LYS A 212 -10.54 -32.79 -38.68
CA LYS A 212 -9.45 -33.50 -39.33
C LYS A 212 -8.16 -33.40 -38.51
N THR A 213 -7.81 -32.21 -38.04
CA THR A 213 -6.62 -32.00 -37.19
C THR A 213 -6.68 -32.77 -35.87
N LEU A 214 -7.86 -32.83 -35.25
CA LEU A 214 -8.09 -33.62 -34.03
C LEU A 214 -7.91 -35.13 -34.27
N GLN A 215 -8.40 -35.63 -35.41
CA GLN A 215 -8.26 -37.04 -35.79
C GLN A 215 -6.81 -37.43 -36.12
N GLU A 216 -6.06 -36.54 -36.77
CA GLU A 216 -4.69 -36.81 -37.22
C GLU A 216 -3.65 -36.69 -36.09
N ASN A 217 -3.86 -35.80 -35.12
CA ASN A 217 -2.84 -35.48 -34.11
C ASN A 217 -3.17 -35.92 -32.68
N GLY A 218 -4.35 -36.49 -32.43
CA GLY A 218 -4.73 -37.14 -31.16
C GLY A 218 -4.63 -36.26 -29.90
N SER A 219 -4.44 -34.95 -30.08
CA SER A 219 -4.07 -34.01 -29.02
C SER A 219 -5.02 -32.83 -28.98
N ARG A 220 -5.16 -32.26 -27.78
CA ARG A 220 -6.08 -31.17 -27.44
C ARG A 220 -5.82 -29.93 -28.32
N VAL A 221 -6.82 -29.54 -29.13
CA VAL A 221 -6.76 -28.32 -29.94
C VAL A 221 -7.24 -27.11 -29.11
N ARG A 222 -6.47 -26.01 -29.13
CA ARG A 222 -6.87 -24.72 -28.57
C ARG A 222 -7.20 -23.77 -29.71
N VAL A 223 -8.44 -23.30 -29.77
CA VAL A 223 -8.89 -22.32 -30.77
C VAL A 223 -9.07 -20.96 -30.08
N LYS A 224 -8.56 -19.90 -30.71
CA LYS A 224 -8.77 -18.51 -30.27
C LYS A 224 -9.50 -17.78 -31.38
N TRP A 225 -10.57 -17.07 -31.02
CA TRP A 225 -11.42 -16.32 -31.94
C TRP A 225 -11.40 -14.85 -31.54
N TRP A 226 -11.53 -13.98 -32.52
CA TRP A 226 -11.81 -12.56 -32.33
C TRP A 226 -12.85 -12.16 -33.39
N ILE A 227 -13.73 -11.24 -33.02
CA ILE A 227 -14.78 -10.71 -33.89
C ILE A 227 -14.39 -9.25 -34.13
N GLU A 228 -14.29 -8.87 -35.40
CA GLU A 228 -14.05 -7.49 -35.85
C GLU A 228 -15.34 -6.85 -36.37
#